data_AF-A0A834FF68-F1
#
_entry.id   AF-A0A834FF68-F1
#
_cell.length_a   1.000
_cell.length_b   1.000
_cell.length_c   1.000
_cell.angle_alpha   90.00
_cell.angle_beta   90.00
_cell.angle_gamma   90.00
#
_symmetry.space_group_name_H-M   'P 1'
#
loop_
_entity.id
_entity.type
_entity.pdbx_description
1 polymer ?
#
loop_
_entity_poly.entity_id
_entity_poly.type
_entity_poly.pdbx_seq_one_letter_code
_entity_poly.pdbx_strand_id
1 'polypeptide(L)'
;MHHSLPRTLPTMLRELHTHLPTNDKMKFQWIRAKRTHVPKGWIKGNANDIGMDFDYALLELKKPHKRRYMKLGVSPPAQRLPGRRVHFSGFDNDRPGQLVYRFCQAGEETPDLLYQHCDAQPGASGSGVYARMWDGRRRRWERKVIGVFSGHQWVERQGASQEFNVAVRITPLKYAQICFWIKGNFVDCREG
;
A
#
# COMPACT_ATOMS: atom_id res chain seq x y z
N MET A 1 -44.61 -17.65 49.74
CA MET A 1 -44.26 -16.89 48.52
C MET A 1 -42.77 -16.60 48.56
N HIS A 2 -42.07 -16.91 47.45
CA HIS A 2 -40.65 -16.62 47.13
C HIS A 2 -39.57 -17.29 48.00
N HIS A 3 -38.43 -17.74 47.47
CA HIS A 3 -38.01 -18.31 46.19
C HIS A 3 -36.72 -19.07 46.52
N SER A 4 -36.63 -20.33 46.11
CA SER A 4 -35.42 -21.14 46.14
C SER A 4 -34.65 -20.98 44.83
N LEU A 5 -33.35 -20.70 44.92
CA LEU A 5 -32.37 -20.84 43.85
C LEU A 5 -31.04 -21.31 44.46
N PRO A 6 -30.62 -22.57 44.26
CA PRO A 6 -29.24 -22.96 44.42
C PRO A 6 -28.44 -22.69 43.13
N ARG A 7 -27.22 -22.21 43.30
CA ARG A 7 -26.24 -21.97 42.23
C ARG A 7 -25.80 -23.30 41.61
N THR A 8 -26.08 -23.50 40.33
CA THR A 8 -25.36 -24.45 39.48
C THR A 8 -24.74 -23.70 38.31
N LEU A 9 -23.40 -23.64 38.27
CA LEU A 9 -22.66 -23.21 37.08
C LEU A 9 -22.93 -24.19 35.92
N PRO A 10 -23.20 -23.73 34.69
CA PRO A 10 -23.15 -24.61 33.53
C PRO A 10 -21.72 -24.84 33.08
N THR A 11 -21.37 -26.12 33.00
CA THR A 11 -20.20 -26.71 32.35
C THR A 11 -20.21 -26.38 30.85
N MET A 12 -19.53 -25.31 30.42
CA MET A 12 -19.31 -25.00 29.00
C MET A 12 -17.93 -24.35 28.79
N LEU A 13 -16.87 -25.08 29.15
CA LEU A 13 -15.48 -24.64 28.93
C LEU A 13 -14.58 -25.81 28.56
N ARG A 14 -15.04 -26.65 27.63
CA ARG A 14 -14.23 -27.65 26.93
C ARG A 14 -14.85 -27.85 25.56
N GLU A 15 -14.32 -27.13 24.57
CA GLU A 15 -14.28 -27.45 23.12
C GLU A 15 -14.18 -26.19 22.24
N LEU A 16 -13.11 -25.41 22.44
CA LEU A 16 -12.55 -24.56 21.39
C LEU A 16 -11.02 -24.75 21.35
N HIS A 17 -10.60 -26.01 21.18
CA HIS A 17 -9.32 -26.33 20.57
C HIS A 17 -9.56 -26.55 19.07
N THR A 18 -10.08 -25.54 18.39
CA THR A 18 -10.10 -25.51 16.93
C THR A 18 -8.79 -24.89 16.44
N HIS A 19 -7.87 -25.77 16.04
CA HIS A 19 -6.75 -25.51 15.13
C HIS A 19 -6.14 -24.11 15.20
N LEU A 20 -5.29 -23.88 16.21
CA LEU A 20 -4.20 -22.93 16.03
C LEU A 20 -3.43 -23.36 14.78
N PRO A 21 -3.28 -22.51 13.75
CA PRO A 21 -2.45 -22.86 12.60
C PRO A 21 -1.07 -23.22 13.14
N THR A 22 -0.67 -24.47 12.93
CA THR A 22 0.69 -24.92 13.15
C THR A 22 1.62 -23.90 12.53
N ASN A 23 2.60 -23.47 13.32
CA ASN A 23 3.66 -22.51 13.06
C ASN A 23 4.30 -22.68 11.66
N ASP A 24 3.59 -22.27 10.61
CA ASP A 24 4.11 -22.16 9.26
C ASP A 24 4.88 -20.85 9.25
N LYS A 25 6.10 -20.90 9.83
CA LYS A 25 7.06 -19.80 9.77
C LYS A 25 7.06 -19.32 8.33
N MET A 26 6.54 -18.11 8.08
CA MET A 26 6.52 -17.54 6.74
C MET A 26 7.95 -17.60 6.21
N LYS A 27 8.23 -18.56 5.32
CA LYS A 27 9.59 -18.74 4.81
C LYS A 27 9.86 -17.56 3.91
N PHE A 28 10.85 -16.77 4.30
CA PHE A 28 11.40 -15.72 3.47
C PHE A 28 11.90 -16.37 2.16
N GLN A 29 11.55 -15.80 1.01
CA GLN A 29 11.92 -16.32 -0.31
C GLN A 29 12.51 -15.23 -1.17
N TRP A 30 13.76 -15.42 -1.61
CA TRP A 30 14.36 -14.59 -2.64
C TRP A 30 13.86 -15.02 -4.02
N ILE A 31 13.29 -14.09 -4.78
CA ILE A 31 12.92 -14.30 -6.19
C ILE A 31 13.58 -13.23 -7.03
N ARG A 32 14.38 -13.66 -8.01
CA ARG A 32 15.08 -12.73 -8.91
C ARG A 32 14.09 -12.03 -9.85
N ALA A 33 14.31 -10.75 -10.13
CA ALA A 33 13.62 -10.03 -11.20
C ALA A 33 14.03 -10.58 -12.58
N LYS A 34 13.04 -10.82 -13.44
CA LYS A 34 13.19 -11.19 -14.85
C LYS A 34 13.33 -9.94 -15.72
N ARG A 35 12.49 -8.93 -15.45
CA ARG A 35 12.42 -7.68 -16.20
C ARG A 35 12.08 -6.54 -15.26
N THR A 36 12.63 -5.37 -15.55
CA THR A 36 12.37 -4.13 -14.83
C THR A 36 11.85 -3.10 -15.81
N HIS A 37 10.71 -2.49 -15.49
CA HIS A 37 10.16 -1.35 -16.21
C HIS A 37 10.26 -0.11 -15.34
N VAL A 38 10.85 0.93 -15.90
CA VAL A 38 11.01 2.23 -15.25
C VAL A 38 10.37 3.30 -16.16
N PRO A 39 9.68 4.30 -15.60
CA PRO A 39 9.10 5.39 -16.38
C PRO A 39 10.17 6.11 -17.22
N LYS A 40 9.83 6.49 -18.46
CA LYS A 40 10.77 7.25 -19.30
C LYS A 40 11.18 8.58 -18.66
N GLY A 41 10.28 9.22 -17.90
CA GLY A 41 10.57 10.45 -17.17
C GLY A 41 11.70 10.28 -16.14
N TRP A 42 11.80 9.12 -15.51
CA TRP A 42 12.90 8.78 -14.60
C TRP A 42 14.25 8.68 -15.33
N ILE A 43 14.26 8.07 -16.52
CA ILE A 43 15.50 7.85 -17.30
C ILE A 43 15.99 9.17 -17.95
N LYS A 44 15.05 10.06 -18.32
CA LYS A 44 15.33 11.31 -19.03
C LYS A 44 15.58 12.52 -18.13
N GLY A 45 15.33 12.41 -16.82
CA GLY A 45 15.53 13.54 -15.92
C GLY A 45 17.01 13.87 -15.75
N ASN A 46 17.34 15.16 -15.80
CA ASN A 46 18.65 15.64 -15.34
C ASN A 46 18.74 15.40 -13.83
N ALA A 47 19.92 15.11 -13.29
CA ALA A 47 20.12 14.74 -11.88
C ALA A 47 19.53 15.74 -10.84
N ASN A 48 19.26 16.97 -11.25
CA ASN A 48 18.68 18.02 -10.41
C ASN A 48 17.15 18.19 -10.56
N ASP A 49 16.50 17.46 -11.48
CA ASP A 49 15.11 17.69 -11.89
C ASP A 49 14.33 16.37 -12.15
N ILE A 50 14.80 15.26 -11.57
CA ILE A 50 13.99 14.02 -11.52
C ILE A 50 12.84 14.28 -10.55
N GLY A 51 11.70 14.72 -11.08
CA GLY A 51 10.49 14.88 -10.32
C GLY A 51 10.09 13.55 -9.68
N MET A 52 9.77 13.57 -8.38
CA MET A 52 9.27 12.42 -7.63
C MET A 52 8.06 11.75 -8.30
N ASP A 53 7.37 12.46 -9.19
CA ASP A 53 6.25 11.97 -9.99
C ASP A 53 6.56 10.67 -10.74
N PHE A 54 7.85 10.41 -11.05
CA PHE A 54 8.31 9.21 -11.74
C PHE A 54 8.98 8.16 -10.83
N ASP A 55 8.95 8.33 -9.51
CA ASP A 55 9.57 7.41 -8.54
C ASP A 55 8.72 6.15 -8.31
N TYR A 56 8.61 5.33 -9.36
CA TYR A 56 8.01 4.00 -9.31
C TYR A 56 8.66 3.09 -10.35
N ALA A 57 8.60 1.79 -10.10
CA ALA A 57 9.05 0.77 -11.06
C ALA A 57 8.14 -0.46 -11.00
N LEU A 58 8.10 -1.23 -12.10
CA LEU A 58 7.45 -2.53 -12.14
C LEU A 58 8.51 -3.62 -12.35
N LEU A 59 8.54 -4.58 -11.42
CA LEU A 59 9.44 -5.74 -11.49
C LEU A 59 8.64 -6.99 -11.85
N GLU A 60 8.92 -7.58 -13.01
CA GLU A 60 8.43 -8.91 -13.36
C GLU A 60 9.32 -9.95 -12.66
N LEU A 61 8.73 -10.83 -11.85
CA LEU A 61 9.49 -11.86 -11.14
C LEU A 61 9.78 -13.07 -12.06
N LYS A 62 10.95 -13.71 -11.91
CA LYS A 62 11.29 -14.94 -12.65
C LYS A 62 10.36 -16.12 -12.33
N LYS A 63 9.75 -16.12 -11.15
CA LYS A 63 8.80 -17.15 -10.70
C LYS A 63 7.63 -16.48 -9.96
N PRO A 64 6.38 -16.97 -10.10
CA PRO A 64 5.24 -16.45 -9.34
C PRO A 64 5.42 -16.64 -7.82
N HIS A 65 5.09 -15.63 -7.02
CA HIS A 65 5.23 -15.69 -5.56
C HIS A 65 4.12 -16.48 -4.83
N LYS A 66 3.24 -17.20 -5.57
CA LYS A 66 2.11 -18.07 -5.14
C LYS A 66 1.10 -17.51 -4.11
N ARG A 67 1.33 -16.31 -3.57
CA ARG A 67 0.47 -15.62 -2.61
C ARG A 67 -0.55 -14.76 -3.35
N ARG A 68 -1.70 -14.53 -2.71
CA ARG A 68 -2.64 -13.50 -3.17
C ARG A 68 -1.96 -12.13 -3.04
N TYR A 69 -2.16 -11.28 -4.03
CA TYR A 69 -1.64 -9.92 -4.06
C TYR A 69 -2.78 -8.90 -4.03
N MET A 70 -2.48 -7.69 -3.56
CA MET A 70 -3.41 -6.57 -3.66
C MET A 70 -3.47 -6.08 -5.10
N LYS A 71 -4.68 -5.76 -5.56
CA LYS A 71 -4.86 -5.17 -6.89
C LYS A 71 -4.39 -3.73 -6.89
N LEU A 72 -4.01 -3.22 -8.06
CA LEU A 72 -3.83 -1.80 -8.28
C LEU A 72 -5.18 -1.10 -8.42
N GLY A 73 -5.22 0.18 -8.10
CA GLY A 73 -6.34 1.06 -8.39
C GLY A 73 -5.89 2.48 -8.67
N VAL A 74 -6.75 3.24 -9.34
CA VAL A 74 -6.51 4.67 -9.54
C VAL A 74 -6.71 5.40 -8.21
N SER A 75 -5.73 6.20 -7.81
CA SER A 75 -5.82 7.02 -6.61
C SER A 75 -7.00 7.99 -6.72
N PRO A 76 -7.96 7.97 -5.78
CA PRO A 76 -8.91 9.07 -5.68
C PRO A 76 -8.18 10.33 -5.20
N PRO A 77 -8.83 11.50 -5.30
CA PRO A 77 -8.45 12.68 -4.54
C PRO A 77 -8.42 12.42 -3.04
N ALA A 78 -7.50 13.06 -2.33
CA ALA A 78 -7.23 12.89 -0.91
C ALA A 78 -8.50 13.12 -0.06
N GLN A 79 -9.33 14.10 -0.46
CA GLN A 79 -10.59 14.40 0.21
C GLN A 79 -11.65 13.29 0.03
N ARG A 80 -11.51 12.45 -1.00
CA ARG A 80 -12.38 11.29 -1.27
C ARG A 80 -11.84 9.98 -0.71
N LEU A 81 -10.67 9.98 -0.07
CA LEU A 81 -10.18 8.80 0.65
C LEU A 81 -11.05 8.55 1.89
N PRO A 82 -11.44 7.28 2.16
CA PRO A 82 -12.18 6.95 3.37
C PRO A 82 -11.43 7.40 4.63
N GLY A 83 -12.06 8.26 5.43
CA GLY A 83 -11.47 8.83 6.64
C GLY A 83 -10.23 9.69 6.38
N ARG A 84 -9.99 10.15 5.14
CA ARG A 84 -8.78 10.87 4.71
C ARG A 84 -7.50 10.16 5.13
N ARG A 85 -7.49 8.83 4.97
CA ARG A 85 -6.40 7.96 5.41
C ARG A 85 -5.93 7.05 4.29
N VAL A 86 -4.63 6.77 4.33
CA VAL A 86 -4.01 5.69 3.57
C VAL A 86 -3.25 4.76 4.50
N HIS A 87 -2.87 3.62 3.98
CA HIS A 87 -2.12 2.61 4.71
C HIS A 87 -0.95 2.15 3.86
N PHE A 88 0.14 1.77 4.51
CA PHE A 88 1.18 0.98 3.86
C PHE A 88 1.87 0.09 4.88
N SER A 89 2.64 -0.87 4.39
CA SER A 89 3.57 -1.64 5.20
C SER A 89 4.92 -1.65 4.51
N GLY A 90 5.98 -1.45 5.29
CA GLY A 90 7.34 -1.33 4.76
C GLY A 90 8.38 -1.86 5.74
N PHE A 91 9.59 -2.04 5.24
CA PHE A 91 10.75 -2.38 6.07
C PHE A 91 11.55 -1.11 6.30
N ASP A 92 11.69 -0.70 7.55
CA ASP A 92 12.43 0.49 7.91
C ASP A 92 13.87 0.14 8.31
N ASN A 93 14.78 1.08 8.13
CA ASN A 93 16.19 0.92 8.52
C ASN A 93 16.39 0.90 10.04
N ASP A 94 15.52 1.58 10.80
CA ASP A 94 15.57 1.61 12.27
C ASP A 94 15.03 0.33 12.92
N ARG A 95 14.34 -0.52 12.15
CA ARG A 95 13.79 -1.82 12.60
C ARG A 95 14.13 -2.94 11.61
N PRO A 96 15.41 -3.35 11.50
CA PRO A 96 15.86 -4.31 10.50
C PRO A 96 15.09 -5.64 10.57
N GLY A 97 14.61 -6.10 9.41
CA GLY A 97 13.88 -7.36 9.28
C GLY A 97 12.44 -7.36 9.80
N GLN A 98 11.96 -6.24 10.35
CA GLN A 98 10.58 -6.11 10.81
C GLN A 98 9.72 -5.40 9.77
N LEU A 99 8.55 -5.97 9.49
CA LEU A 99 7.54 -5.32 8.67
C LEU A 99 6.69 -4.40 9.55
N VAL A 100 6.70 -3.10 9.27
CA VAL A 100 5.95 -2.11 10.04
C VAL A 100 4.70 -1.71 9.28
N TYR A 101 3.54 -1.89 9.91
CA TYR A 101 2.25 -1.46 9.37
C TYR A 101 1.88 -0.06 9.84
N ARG A 102 1.40 0.78 8.92
CA ARG A 102 1.07 2.17 9.18
C ARG A 102 -0.32 2.56 8.72
N PHE A 103 -0.89 3.51 9.45
CA PHE A 103 -2.05 4.29 9.05
C PHE A 103 -1.63 5.75 9.01
N CYS A 104 -1.81 6.38 7.86
CA CYS A 104 -1.31 7.72 7.60
C CYS A 104 -2.47 8.66 7.33
N GLN A 105 -2.37 9.87 7.86
CA GLN A 105 -3.28 10.93 7.47
C GLN A 105 -2.90 11.43 6.08
N ALA A 106 -3.85 11.39 5.14
CA ALA A 106 -3.69 11.97 3.81
C ALA A 106 -3.92 13.49 3.90
N GLY A 107 -2.90 14.24 3.48
CA GLY A 107 -2.87 15.70 3.52
C GLY A 107 -3.20 16.31 2.16
N GLU A 108 -2.29 17.15 1.70
CA GLU A 108 -2.32 17.80 0.38
C GLU A 108 -1.99 16.79 -0.74
N GLU A 109 -2.31 17.18 -1.97
CA GLU A 109 -1.95 16.41 -3.16
C GLU A 109 -1.62 17.32 -4.34
N THR A 110 -0.73 16.85 -5.21
CA THR A 110 -0.58 17.34 -6.59
C THR A 110 -1.21 16.32 -7.54
N PRO A 111 -1.26 16.55 -8.86
CA PRO A 111 -1.76 15.56 -9.81
C PRO A 111 -1.07 14.18 -9.66
N ASP A 112 0.22 14.18 -9.32
CA ASP A 112 1.06 12.99 -9.32
C ASP A 112 1.53 12.53 -7.94
N LEU A 113 1.40 13.36 -6.90
CA LEU A 113 1.89 13.09 -5.55
C LEU A 113 0.80 13.22 -4.49
N LEU A 114 0.88 12.36 -3.48
CA LEU A 114 0.04 12.40 -2.29
C LEU A 114 0.94 12.62 -1.07
N TYR A 115 0.74 13.75 -0.39
CA TYR A 115 1.43 14.10 0.84
C TYR A 115 0.70 13.48 2.04
N GLN A 116 1.49 12.95 2.96
CA GLN A 116 1.01 12.16 4.08
C GLN A 116 1.80 12.50 5.34
N HIS A 117 1.17 12.29 6.49
CA HIS A 117 1.84 12.33 7.79
C HIS A 117 1.84 10.92 8.40
N CYS A 118 3.03 10.33 8.49
CA CYS A 118 3.30 9.03 9.06
C CYS A 118 4.63 9.06 9.83
N ASP A 119 4.85 8.06 10.68
CA ASP A 119 6.13 7.77 11.33
C ASP A 119 7.05 6.91 10.43
N ALA A 120 7.04 7.17 9.12
CA ALA A 120 7.89 6.46 8.18
C ALA A 120 9.36 6.77 8.47
N GLN A 121 10.23 5.81 8.22
CA GLN A 121 11.68 5.98 8.35
C GLN A 121 12.35 5.58 7.03
N PRO A 122 13.59 6.04 6.76
CA PRO A 122 14.35 5.56 5.60
C PRO A 122 14.36 4.03 5.51
N GLY A 123 14.27 3.49 4.29
CA GLY A 123 14.13 2.06 4.02
C GLY A 123 12.75 1.66 3.52
N ALA A 124 11.69 2.40 3.90
CA ALA A 124 10.32 2.10 3.49
C ALA A 124 9.99 2.42 2.01
N SER A 125 10.91 3.07 1.28
CA SER A 125 10.76 3.42 -0.15
C SER A 125 10.38 2.20 -1.00
N GLY A 126 9.47 2.41 -1.95
CA GLY A 126 8.90 1.36 -2.79
C GLY A 126 7.71 0.62 -2.17
N SER A 127 7.37 0.88 -0.90
CA SER A 127 6.19 0.28 -0.27
C SER A 127 4.89 0.68 -0.98
N GLY A 128 3.97 -0.27 -1.15
CA GLY A 128 2.67 0.01 -1.74
C GLY A 128 1.77 0.77 -0.77
N VAL A 129 1.34 1.98 -1.15
CA VAL A 129 0.33 2.76 -0.43
C VAL A 129 -1.05 2.34 -0.91
N TYR A 130 -1.92 1.93 0.01
CA TYR A 130 -3.23 1.38 -0.29
C TYR A 130 -4.35 2.01 0.53
N ALA A 131 -5.54 2.00 -0.06
CA ALA A 131 -6.78 2.43 0.57
C ALA A 131 -7.90 1.42 0.31
N ARG A 132 -8.95 1.50 1.13
CA ARG A 132 -10.17 0.71 0.93
C ARG A 132 -11.01 1.43 -0.13
N MET A 133 -11.36 0.74 -1.21
CA MET A 133 -12.14 1.28 -2.33
C MET A 133 -13.40 0.46 -2.54
N TRP A 134 -14.52 1.12 -2.84
CA TRP A 134 -15.75 0.44 -3.17
C TRP A 134 -15.67 -0.09 -4.59
N ASP A 135 -15.77 -1.40 -4.77
CA ASP A 135 -15.96 -2.05 -6.06
C ASP A 135 -17.46 -2.12 -6.34
N GLY A 136 -17.96 -1.21 -7.16
CA GLY A 136 -19.39 -1.14 -7.51
C GLY A 136 -19.89 -2.37 -8.24
N ARG A 137 -19.05 -3.03 -9.05
CA ARG A 137 -19.44 -4.22 -9.82
C ARG A 137 -19.58 -5.44 -8.92
N ARG A 138 -18.64 -5.60 -7.97
CA ARG A 138 -18.65 -6.69 -7.00
C ARG A 138 -19.44 -6.37 -5.74
N ARG A 139 -20.01 -5.16 -5.64
CA ARG A 139 -20.74 -4.61 -4.49
C ARG A 139 -20.03 -4.88 -3.16
N ARG A 140 -18.71 -4.69 -3.13
CA ARG A 140 -17.89 -4.94 -1.95
C ARG A 140 -16.74 -3.97 -1.86
N TRP A 141 -16.25 -3.77 -0.65
CA TRP A 141 -15.01 -3.02 -0.44
C TRP A 141 -13.79 -3.91 -0.70
N GLU A 142 -12.85 -3.43 -1.50
CA GLU A 142 -11.55 -4.07 -1.73
C GLU A 142 -10.41 -3.12 -1.32
N ARG A 143 -9.31 -3.65 -0.78
CA ARG A 143 -8.08 -2.87 -0.62
C ARG A 143 -7.33 -2.87 -1.94
N LYS A 144 -6.98 -1.68 -2.44
CA LYS A 144 -6.19 -1.50 -3.65
C LYS A 144 -4.97 -0.65 -3.35
N VAL A 145 -3.84 -1.03 -3.96
CA VAL A 145 -2.65 -0.17 -4.01
C VAL A 145 -2.97 0.99 -4.95
N ILE A 146 -2.86 2.20 -4.43
CA ILE A 146 -3.19 3.45 -5.11
C ILE A 146 -1.96 4.37 -5.27
N GLY A 147 -0.81 3.97 -4.72
CA GLY A 147 0.41 4.72 -4.82
C GLY A 147 1.64 3.92 -4.39
N VAL A 148 2.81 4.51 -4.60
CA VAL A 148 4.12 3.98 -4.19
C VAL A 148 4.77 4.99 -3.27
N PHE A 149 5.14 4.57 -2.07
CA PHE A 149 5.85 5.42 -1.12
C PHE A 149 7.25 5.75 -1.66
N SER A 150 7.55 7.03 -1.80
CA SER A 150 8.82 7.53 -2.36
C SER A 150 9.80 7.88 -1.24
N GLY A 151 9.36 8.67 -0.26
CA GLY A 151 10.20 9.06 0.86
C GLY A 151 9.70 10.29 1.61
N HIS A 152 10.64 11.05 2.15
CA HIS A 152 10.41 12.27 2.92
C HIS A 152 10.74 13.49 2.06
N GLN A 153 9.95 14.56 2.21
CA GLN A 153 10.17 15.86 1.59
C GLN A 153 10.05 16.96 2.62
N TRP A 154 11.00 17.88 2.57
CA TRP A 154 10.99 19.12 3.33
C TRP A 154 10.34 20.20 2.47
N VAL A 155 9.23 20.75 2.94
CA VAL A 155 8.53 21.83 2.26
C VAL A 155 8.56 23.07 3.14
N GLU A 156 9.16 24.15 2.66
CA GLU A 156 9.11 25.44 3.35
C GLU A 156 7.72 26.07 3.15
N ARG A 157 7.02 26.29 4.26
CA ARG A 157 5.69 26.94 4.31
C ARG A 157 5.76 28.08 5.33
N GLN A 158 5.56 29.30 4.86
CA GLN A 158 5.48 30.50 5.73
C GLN A 158 6.68 30.66 6.69
N GLY A 159 7.89 30.33 6.24
CA GLY A 159 9.11 30.41 7.05
C GLY A 159 9.34 29.22 8.01
N ALA A 160 8.46 28.21 8.00
CA ALA A 160 8.65 26.95 8.73
C ALA A 160 8.83 25.80 7.75
N SER A 161 9.88 24.99 7.94
CA SER A 161 10.07 23.75 7.20
C SER A 161 9.17 22.67 7.79
N GLN A 162 8.28 22.10 6.97
CA GLN A 162 7.43 20.98 7.34
C GLN A 162 7.89 19.73 6.61
N GLU A 163 8.05 18.65 7.38
CA GLU A 163 8.38 17.33 6.85
C GLU A 163 7.11 16.58 6.46
N PHE A 164 7.05 16.15 5.20
CA PHE A 164 5.98 15.33 4.68
C PHE A 164 6.52 14.00 4.19
N ASN A 165 5.74 12.94 4.38
CA ASN A 165 5.92 11.74 3.59
C ASN A 165 5.22 11.89 2.24
N VAL A 166 5.84 11.37 1.20
CA VAL A 166 5.34 11.50 -0.17
C VAL A 166 5.17 10.14 -0.81
N ALA A 167 4.03 9.95 -1.46
CA ALA A 167 3.79 8.82 -2.33
C ALA A 167 3.45 9.27 -3.74
N VAL A 168 4.00 8.57 -4.71
CA VAL A 168 3.62 8.69 -6.12
C VAL A 168 2.24 8.09 -6.30
N ARG A 169 1.28 8.90 -6.75
CA ARG A 169 -0.08 8.46 -7.03
C ARG A 169 -0.10 7.57 -8.26
N ILE A 170 -0.92 6.52 -8.22
CA ILE A 170 -1.33 5.79 -9.42
C ILE A 170 -2.46 6.59 -10.07
N THR A 171 -2.09 7.49 -10.97
CA THR A 171 -3.03 8.26 -11.80
C THR A 171 -3.61 7.38 -12.91
N PRO A 172 -4.68 7.80 -13.61
CA PRO A 172 -5.19 7.06 -14.77
C PRO A 172 -4.12 6.75 -15.83
N LEU A 173 -3.24 7.72 -16.11
CA LEU A 173 -2.15 7.56 -17.08
C LEU A 173 -1.09 6.55 -16.59
N LYS A 174 -0.67 6.66 -15.32
CA LYS A 174 0.26 5.71 -14.71
C LYS A 174 -0.33 4.31 -14.64
N TYR A 175 -1.61 4.19 -14.31
CA TYR A 175 -2.33 2.92 -14.32
C TYR A 175 -2.32 2.27 -15.71
N ALA A 176 -2.68 3.04 -16.75
CA ALA A 176 -2.66 2.56 -18.12
C ALA A 176 -1.26 2.11 -18.56
N GLN A 177 -0.22 2.86 -18.18
CA GLN A 177 1.18 2.49 -18.45
C GLN A 177 1.58 1.19 -17.74
N ILE A 178 1.27 1.06 -16.45
CA ILE A 178 1.57 -0.16 -15.67
C ILE A 178 0.81 -1.35 -16.25
N CYS A 179 -0.46 -1.15 -16.61
CA CYS A 179 -1.26 -2.19 -17.23
C CYS A 179 -0.68 -2.62 -18.58
N PHE A 180 -0.23 -1.69 -19.42
CA PHE A 180 0.47 -2.00 -20.66
C PHE A 180 1.73 -2.83 -20.41
N TRP A 181 2.52 -2.51 -19.40
CA TRP A 181 3.68 -3.33 -19.02
C TRP A 181 3.30 -4.74 -18.57
N ILE A 182 2.15 -4.92 -17.91
CA ILE A 182 1.65 -6.22 -17.45
C ILE A 182 1.03 -7.04 -18.60
N LYS A 183 0.27 -6.41 -19.50
CA LYS A 183 -0.58 -7.08 -20.50
C LYS A 183 0.00 -7.08 -21.90
N GLY A 184 0.94 -6.17 -22.18
CA GLY A 184 1.47 -5.93 -23.53
C GLY A 184 0.51 -5.19 -24.48
N ASN A 185 -0.66 -4.76 -24.01
CA ASN A 185 -1.65 -4.03 -24.79
C ASN A 185 -2.50 -3.08 -23.91
N PHE A 186 -3.16 -2.09 -24.51
CA PHE A 186 -4.06 -1.14 -23.81
C PHE A 186 -5.54 -1.57 -23.80
N VAL A 187 -5.94 -2.52 -24.64
CA VAL A 187 -7.34 -2.96 -24.79
C VAL A 187 -7.86 -3.56 -23.48
N ASP A 188 -6.99 -4.25 -22.76
CA ASP A 188 -7.27 -4.91 -21.48
C ASP A 188 -7.19 -3.95 -20.27
N CYS A 189 -6.90 -2.66 -20.49
CA CYS A 189 -6.57 -1.69 -19.43
C CYS A 189 -7.72 -0.74 -19.06
N ARG A 190 -8.96 -1.08 -19.43
CA ARG A 190 -10.14 -0.21 -19.29
C ARG A 190 -10.67 -0.06 -17.86
N GLU A 191 -10.07 -0.75 -16.89
CA GLU A 191 -10.59 -0.83 -15.52
C GLU A 191 -9.47 -0.63 -14.50
N GLY A 192 -9.51 0.49 -13.75
CA GLY A 192 -8.64 0.81 -12.61
C GLY A 192 -9.44 1.21 -11.38
#